data_AF-A0A0P7YS73-F1
#
_entry.id   AF-A0A0P7YS73-F1
#
_cell.length_a   1.000
_cell.length_b   1.000
_cell.length_c   1.000
_cell.angle_alpha   90.00
_cell.angle_beta   90.00
_cell.angle_gamma   90.00
#
_symmetry.space_group_name_H-M   'P 1'
#
loop_
_entity.id
_entity.type
_entity.pdbx_description
1 polymer ?
#
loop_
_entity_poly.entity_id
_entity_poly.type
_entity_poly.pdbx_seq_one_letter_code
_entity_poly.pdbx_strand_id
1 'polypeptide(L)'
;MTKTDIPLRLAPDMHALLAARARQEARPIAQVAARIVERELRRRQDAKTTDRSDERLVARLQRLLAPTIADAGGWQDLARDLATLGYEMRPAGGGITLHLRETGERLCKASELGFAYARLVRRFGAPMPGHPHRLAHLCGSARRGAPPRHDGRPEDRFDVIDPI
;
A
#
# COMPACT_ATOMS: atom_id res chain seq x y z
N MET A 1 30.14 7.79 -3.96
CA MET A 1 28.79 8.39 -3.92
C MET A 1 28.90 9.81 -4.43
N THR A 2 28.21 10.13 -5.52
CA THR A 2 28.14 11.50 -6.06
C THR A 2 27.29 12.36 -5.12
N LYS A 3 27.78 13.54 -4.76
CA LYS A 3 27.02 14.52 -3.98
C LYS A 3 26.44 15.55 -4.94
N THR A 4 25.20 15.94 -4.72
CA THR A 4 24.52 16.99 -5.49
C THR A 4 24.21 18.14 -4.55
N ASP A 5 24.69 19.33 -4.89
CA ASP A 5 24.39 20.55 -4.14
C ASP A 5 23.03 21.11 -4.56
N ILE A 6 22.20 21.43 -3.56
CA ILE A 6 20.89 22.06 -3.75
C ILE A 6 20.81 23.34 -2.90
N PRO A 7 20.38 24.48 -3.47
CA PRO A 7 20.16 25.69 -2.68
C PRO A 7 18.90 25.54 -1.81
N LEU A 8 19.08 25.48 -0.50
CA LEU A 8 17.98 25.37 0.48
C LEU A 8 17.76 26.72 1.17
N ARG A 9 16.55 27.29 1.04
CA ARG A 9 16.15 28.49 1.80
C ARG A 9 15.54 28.06 3.13
N LEU A 10 16.03 28.66 4.21
CA LEU A 10 15.57 28.40 5.58
C LEU A 10 15.03 29.69 6.19
N ALA A 11 14.02 29.58 7.04
CA ALA A 11 13.61 30.69 7.89
C ALA A 11 14.80 31.12 8.79
N PRO A 12 14.95 32.41 9.11
CA PRO A 12 16.09 32.92 9.88
C PRO A 12 16.30 32.19 11.21
N ASP A 13 15.22 31.90 11.93
CA ASP A 13 15.26 31.20 13.22
C ASP A 13 15.77 29.76 13.07
N MET A 14 15.34 29.08 12.00
CA MET A 14 15.78 27.72 11.70
C MET A 14 17.27 27.67 11.34
N HIS A 15 17.73 28.66 10.57
CA HIS A 15 19.16 28.81 10.28
C HIS A 15 19.97 29.08 11.55
N ALA A 16 19.49 29.94 12.44
CA ALA A 16 20.14 30.24 13.72
C ALA A 16 20.27 28.99 14.60
N LEU A 17 19.20 28.20 14.73
CA LEU A 17 19.20 26.93 15.47
C LEU A 17 20.21 25.94 14.88
N LEU A 18 20.22 25.78 13.56
CA LEU A 18 21.13 24.88 12.88
C LEU A 18 22.60 25.33 13.03
N ALA A 19 22.86 26.63 12.92
CA ALA A 19 24.19 27.22 13.13
C ALA A 19 24.67 27.04 14.58
N ALA A 20 23.80 27.23 15.57
CA ALA A 20 24.11 26.97 16.97
C ALA A 20 24.46 25.49 17.19
N ARG A 21 23.70 24.57 16.59
CA ARG A 21 23.97 23.13 16.66
C ARG A 21 25.31 22.77 15.99
N ALA A 22 25.61 23.36 14.85
CA ALA A 22 26.88 23.19 14.14
C ALA A 22 28.08 23.61 14.98
N ARG A 23 27.98 24.75 15.67
CA ARG A 23 29.00 25.22 16.61
C ARG A 23 29.19 24.25 17.79
N GLN A 24 28.09 23.79 18.39
CA GLN A 24 28.14 22.82 19.49
C GLN A 24 28.77 21.49 19.08
N GLU A 25 28.54 21.04 17.85
CA GLU A 25 29.10 19.79 17.32
C GLU A 25 30.49 19.95 16.70
N ALA A 26 31.04 21.17 16.63
CA ALA A 26 32.26 21.53 15.92
C ALA A 26 32.29 20.98 14.47
N ARG A 27 31.16 21.10 13.77
CA ARG A 27 30.98 20.57 12.41
C ARG A 27 30.48 21.64 11.44
N PRO A 28 30.78 21.50 10.14
CA PRO A 28 30.19 22.36 9.12
C PRO A 28 28.66 22.28 9.15
N ILE A 29 28.00 23.43 9.03
CA ILE A 29 26.52 23.52 9.08
C ILE A 29 25.84 22.61 8.06
N ALA A 30 26.42 22.47 6.86
CA ALA A 30 25.93 21.58 5.81
C ALA A 30 25.99 20.10 6.22
N GLN A 31 27.01 19.68 6.99
CA GLN A 31 27.14 18.30 7.45
C GLN A 31 26.10 17.99 8.54
N VAL A 32 25.85 18.95 9.44
CA VAL A 32 24.79 18.82 10.45
C VAL A 32 23.41 18.76 9.80
N ALA A 33 23.14 19.63 8.82
CA ALA A 33 21.91 19.59 8.03
C ALA A 33 21.72 18.23 7.34
N ALA A 34 22.74 17.78 6.60
CA ALA A 34 22.67 16.50 5.88
C ALA A 34 22.41 15.33 6.83
N ARG A 35 23.04 15.31 8.01
CA ARG A 35 22.82 14.26 9.02
C ARG A 35 21.41 14.30 9.61
N ILE A 36 20.87 15.49 9.88
CA ILE A 36 19.50 15.65 10.37
C ILE A 36 18.51 15.17 9.31
N VAL A 37 18.70 15.58 8.06
CA VAL A 37 17.86 15.16 6.93
C VAL A 37 17.95 13.65 6.73
N GLU A 38 19.16 13.07 6.70
CA GLU A 38 19.35 11.63 6.55
C GLU A 38 18.68 10.85 7.69
N ARG A 39 18.85 11.30 8.93
CA ARG A 39 18.22 10.67 10.09
C ARG A 39 16.70 10.74 10.02
N GLU A 40 16.14 11.85 9.60
CA GLU A 40 14.70 12.04 9.47
C GLU A 40 14.13 11.20 8.32
N LEU A 41 14.80 11.18 7.18
CA LEU A 41 14.42 10.35 6.04
C LEU A 41 14.48 8.85 6.40
N ARG A 42 15.55 8.42 7.08
CA ARG A 42 15.68 7.05 7.59
C ARG A 42 14.61 6.73 8.62
N ARG A 43 14.34 7.61 9.60
CA ARG A 43 13.26 7.44 10.57
C ARG A 43 11.90 7.30 9.89
N ARG A 44 11.61 8.08 8.85
CA ARG A 44 10.34 7.97 8.10
C ARG A 44 10.26 6.69 7.29
N GLN A 45 11.38 6.25 6.70
CA GLN A 45 11.46 4.96 6.02
C GLN A 45 11.27 3.80 6.99
N ASP A 46 11.92 3.84 8.16
CA ASP A 46 11.80 2.81 9.20
C ASP A 46 10.42 2.85 9.89
N ALA A 47 9.82 4.03 10.05
CA ALA A 47 8.45 4.17 10.56
C ALA A 47 7.40 3.69 9.54
N LYS A 48 7.68 3.76 8.24
CA LYS A 48 6.91 3.07 7.20
C LYS A 48 7.04 1.55 7.27
N THR A 49 7.94 1.03 8.11
CA THR A 49 8.04 -0.38 8.48
C THR A 49 7.30 -0.68 9.80
N THR A 50 6.66 0.31 10.45
CA THR A 50 5.87 0.06 11.66
C THR A 50 4.42 -0.24 11.31
N ASP A 51 4.08 -1.53 11.37
CA ASP A 51 2.77 -2.18 11.27
C ASP A 51 1.57 -1.29 11.65
N ARG A 52 1.62 -0.56 12.77
CA ARG A 52 0.53 0.33 13.22
C ARG A 52 0.27 1.57 12.36
N SER A 53 1.29 2.14 11.73
CA SER A 53 1.12 3.31 10.85
C SER A 53 0.48 2.87 9.54
N ASP A 54 0.87 1.69 9.06
CA ASP A 54 0.28 1.05 7.90
C ASP A 54 -1.16 0.62 8.20
N GLU A 55 -1.46 0.05 9.37
CA GLU A 55 -2.83 -0.26 9.80
C GLU A 55 -3.76 0.97 9.77
N ARG A 56 -3.31 2.12 10.28
CA ARG A 56 -4.09 3.36 10.28
C ARG A 56 -4.31 3.90 8.87
N LEU A 57 -3.28 3.82 8.02
CA LEU A 57 -3.38 4.20 6.61
C LEU A 57 -4.36 3.27 5.89
N VAL A 58 -4.23 1.96 6.06
CA VAL A 58 -5.11 0.93 5.50
C VAL A 58 -6.55 1.14 5.96
N ALA A 59 -6.80 1.39 7.25
CA ALA A 59 -8.15 1.66 7.75
C ALA A 59 -8.77 2.95 7.15
N ARG A 60 -7.94 3.96 6.87
CA ARG A 60 -8.40 5.17 6.17
C ARG A 60 -8.71 4.89 4.71
N LEU A 61 -7.82 4.19 4.01
CA LEU A 61 -8.01 3.78 2.61
C LEU A 61 -9.22 2.88 2.46
N GLN A 62 -9.44 1.95 3.39
CA GLN A 62 -10.60 1.08 3.42
C GLN A 62 -11.89 1.89 3.51
N ARG A 63 -12.00 2.85 4.44
CA ARG A 63 -13.19 3.71 4.54
C ARG A 63 -13.44 4.55 3.29
N LEU A 64 -12.37 5.03 2.65
CA LEU A 64 -12.47 5.84 1.43
C LEU A 64 -12.89 5.01 0.22
N LEU A 65 -12.30 3.82 0.04
CA LEU A 65 -12.42 3.04 -1.18
C LEU A 65 -13.50 1.96 -1.11
N ALA A 66 -13.95 1.57 0.10
CA ALA A 66 -14.97 0.53 0.24
C ALA A 66 -16.26 0.82 -0.53
N PRO A 67 -16.82 2.05 -0.53
CA PRO A 67 -18.00 2.37 -1.34
C PRO A 67 -17.74 2.17 -2.84
N THR A 68 -16.63 2.73 -3.36
CA THR A 68 -16.25 2.58 -4.78
C THR A 68 -16.05 1.13 -5.19
N ILE A 69 -15.40 0.33 -4.36
CA ILE A 69 -15.20 -1.10 -4.61
C ILE A 69 -16.53 -1.88 -4.50
N ALA A 70 -17.40 -1.47 -3.58
CA ALA A 70 -18.73 -2.05 -3.41
C ALA A 70 -19.67 -1.72 -4.57
N ASP A 71 -19.57 -0.54 -5.17
CA ASP A 71 -20.46 -0.09 -6.25
C ASP A 71 -20.02 -0.57 -7.64
N ALA A 72 -18.74 -0.90 -7.81
CA ALA A 72 -18.21 -1.34 -9.09
C ALA A 72 -18.94 -2.60 -9.62
N GLY A 73 -19.40 -2.54 -10.87
CA GLY A 73 -20.06 -3.65 -11.58
C GLY A 73 -19.09 -4.65 -12.21
N GLY A 74 -17.85 -4.24 -12.44
CA GLY A 74 -16.81 -5.05 -13.06
C GLY A 74 -15.42 -4.43 -12.93
N TRP A 75 -14.41 -5.12 -13.46
CA TRP A 75 -13.01 -4.65 -13.40
C TRP A 75 -12.77 -3.30 -14.07
N GLN A 76 -13.46 -3.03 -15.17
CA GLN A 76 -13.31 -1.77 -15.91
C GLN A 76 -13.92 -0.59 -15.16
N ASP A 77 -15.10 -0.77 -14.57
CA ASP A 77 -15.72 0.24 -13.72
C ASP A 77 -14.85 0.52 -12.50
N LEU A 78 -14.38 -0.55 -11.83
CA LEU A 78 -13.49 -0.42 -10.68
C LEU A 78 -12.20 0.34 -11.02
N ALA A 79 -11.57 0.03 -12.15
CA ALA A 79 -10.36 0.72 -12.59
C ALA A 79 -10.61 2.21 -12.91
N ARG A 80 -11.74 2.52 -13.58
CA ARG A 80 -12.14 3.90 -13.86
C ARG A 80 -12.38 4.68 -12.58
N ASP A 81 -13.16 4.12 -11.67
CA ASP A 81 -13.61 4.81 -10.47
C ASP A 81 -12.49 4.95 -9.43
N LEU A 82 -11.52 4.02 -9.41
CA LEU A 82 -10.28 4.21 -8.63
C LEU A 82 -9.37 5.26 -9.25
N ALA A 83 -9.30 5.34 -10.58
CA ALA A 83 -8.46 6.32 -11.26
C ALA A 83 -8.92 7.76 -11.01
N THR A 84 -10.23 8.00 -10.87
CA THR A 84 -10.76 9.33 -10.50
C THR A 84 -10.36 9.74 -9.08
N LEU A 85 -10.12 8.77 -8.20
CA LEU A 85 -9.63 8.96 -6.84
C LEU A 85 -8.09 9.00 -6.75
N GLY A 86 -7.38 8.87 -7.89
CA GLY A 86 -5.92 8.89 -7.94
C GLY A 86 -5.24 7.57 -7.57
N TYR A 87 -5.99 6.46 -7.58
CA TYR A 87 -5.47 5.12 -7.27
C TYR A 87 -5.53 4.19 -8.48
N GLU A 88 -4.71 3.15 -8.44
CA GLU A 88 -4.77 2.06 -9.40
C GLU A 88 -4.58 0.72 -8.68
N MET A 89 -5.24 -0.32 -9.20
CA MET A 89 -5.00 -1.70 -8.77
C MET A 89 -4.09 -2.38 -9.77
N ARG A 90 -3.13 -3.17 -9.27
CA ARG A 90 -2.20 -3.94 -10.10
C ARG A 90 -2.18 -5.41 -9.66
N PRO A 91 -2.05 -6.35 -10.61
CA PRO A 91 -1.83 -7.74 -10.27
C PRO A 91 -0.47 -7.92 -9.60
N ALA A 92 -0.43 -8.65 -8.49
CA ALA A 92 0.78 -8.93 -7.74
C ALA A 92 0.76 -10.38 -7.22
N GLY A 93 1.50 -11.26 -7.89
CA GLY A 93 1.55 -12.68 -7.55
C GLY A 93 0.18 -13.36 -7.68
N GLY A 94 -0.38 -13.81 -6.55
CA GLY A 94 -1.70 -14.46 -6.46
C GLY A 94 -2.85 -13.51 -6.07
N GLY A 95 -2.63 -12.20 -6.07
CA GLY A 95 -3.64 -11.23 -5.66
C GLY A 95 -3.48 -9.87 -6.31
N ILE A 96 -4.04 -8.84 -5.67
CA ILE A 96 -4.06 -7.46 -6.15
C ILE A 96 -3.41 -6.55 -5.12
N THR A 97 -2.63 -5.58 -5.58
CA THR A 97 -2.10 -4.47 -4.77
C THR A 97 -2.65 -3.13 -5.23
N LEU A 98 -2.84 -2.22 -4.28
CA LEU A 98 -3.24 -0.83 -4.51
C LEU A 98 -1.99 0.05 -4.62
N HIS A 99 -1.98 0.93 -5.61
CA HIS A 99 -0.91 1.88 -5.85
C HIS A 99 -1.46 3.31 -6.00
N LEU A 100 -0.64 4.31 -5.68
CA LEU A 100 -0.87 5.70 -6.08
C LEU A 100 -0.63 5.84 -7.58
N ARG A 101 -1.58 6.42 -8.30
CA ARG A 101 -1.51 6.53 -9.76
C ARG A 101 -0.42 7.48 -10.26
N GLU A 102 -0.16 8.56 -9.52
CA GLU A 102 0.83 9.56 -9.92
C GLU A 102 2.27 9.08 -9.74
N THR A 103 2.55 8.36 -8.66
CA THR A 103 3.92 7.96 -8.27
C THR A 103 4.21 6.49 -8.55
N GLY A 104 3.17 5.67 -8.79
CA GLY A 104 3.27 4.21 -8.88
C GLY A 104 3.57 3.52 -7.55
N GLU A 105 3.61 4.27 -6.45
CA GLU A 105 3.97 3.78 -5.13
C GLU A 105 2.95 2.76 -4.63
N ARG A 106 3.44 1.59 -4.21
CA ARG A 106 2.60 0.56 -3.60
C ARG A 106 2.16 0.99 -2.20
N LEU A 107 0.85 0.98 -1.96
CA LEU A 107 0.25 1.31 -0.68
C LEU A 107 0.00 0.06 0.17
N CYS A 108 -0.80 -0.87 -0.32
CA CYS A 108 -1.19 -2.08 0.41
C CYS A 108 -1.71 -3.18 -0.54
N LYS A 109 -1.96 -4.39 -0.02
CA LYS A 109 -2.67 -5.47 -0.70
C LYS A 109 -4.18 -5.23 -0.60
N ALA A 110 -4.93 -5.62 -1.63
CA ALA A 110 -6.40 -5.51 -1.61
C ALA A 110 -7.07 -6.34 -0.49
N SER A 111 -6.44 -7.44 -0.06
CA SER A 111 -6.90 -8.24 1.07
C SER A 111 -6.88 -7.47 2.39
N GLU A 112 -5.95 -6.52 2.57
CA GLU A 112 -5.86 -5.66 3.75
C GLU A 112 -6.98 -4.62 3.78
N LEU A 113 -7.56 -4.29 2.63
CA LEU A 113 -8.76 -3.45 2.51
C LEU A 113 -10.07 -4.24 2.71
N GLY A 114 -10.00 -5.54 2.99
CA GLY A 114 -11.16 -6.41 3.13
C GLY A 114 -11.69 -7.00 1.81
N PHE A 115 -10.97 -6.82 0.70
CA PHE A 115 -11.35 -7.28 -0.62
C PHE A 115 -10.35 -8.31 -1.14
N ALA A 116 -10.53 -9.56 -0.73
CA ALA A 116 -9.75 -10.67 -1.26
C ALA A 116 -9.96 -10.81 -2.78
N TYR A 117 -8.88 -11.01 -3.53
CA TYR A 117 -8.92 -11.11 -4.99
C TYR A 117 -9.93 -12.16 -5.49
N ALA A 118 -9.97 -13.34 -4.85
CA ALA A 118 -10.93 -14.39 -5.19
C ALA A 118 -12.40 -13.95 -5.06
N ARG A 119 -12.72 -13.06 -4.10
CA ARG A 119 -14.07 -12.51 -3.93
C ARG A 119 -14.46 -11.60 -5.09
N LEU A 120 -13.53 -10.76 -5.54
CA LEU A 120 -13.73 -9.89 -6.71
C LEU A 120 -13.84 -10.71 -8.01
N VAL A 121 -13.00 -11.75 -8.18
CA VAL A 121 -13.09 -12.67 -9.33
C VAL A 121 -14.45 -13.38 -9.38
N ARG A 122 -14.93 -13.90 -8.25
CA ARG A 122 -16.26 -14.54 -8.17
C ARG A 122 -17.39 -13.55 -8.46
N ARG A 123 -17.28 -12.31 -7.96
CA ARG A 123 -18.29 -11.27 -8.16
C ARG A 123 -18.33 -10.78 -9.61
N PHE A 124 -17.18 -10.52 -10.21
CA PHE A 124 -17.07 -10.00 -11.58
C PHE A 124 -17.08 -11.11 -12.65
N GLY A 125 -17.04 -12.38 -12.22
CA GLY A 125 -17.12 -13.54 -13.11
C GLY A 125 -15.89 -13.74 -14.02
N ALA A 126 -14.82 -12.96 -13.83
CA ALA A 126 -13.63 -12.96 -14.65
C ALA A 126 -12.38 -12.60 -13.83
N PRO A 127 -11.17 -13.04 -14.23
CA PRO A 127 -9.93 -12.56 -13.63
C PRO A 127 -9.67 -11.09 -14.02
N MET A 128 -8.86 -10.40 -13.23
CA MET A 128 -8.45 -9.03 -13.55
C MET A 128 -7.63 -9.01 -14.85
N PRO A 129 -7.88 -8.06 -15.77
CA PRO A 129 -7.07 -7.90 -16.98
C PRO A 129 -5.58 -7.73 -16.64
N GLY A 130 -4.71 -8.49 -17.32
CA GLY A 130 -3.25 -8.45 -17.10
C GLY A 130 -2.75 -9.31 -15.92
N HIS A 131 -3.60 -10.06 -15.23
CA HIS A 131 -3.17 -10.98 -14.17
C HIS A 131 -2.57 -12.27 -14.76
N PRO A 132 -1.46 -12.81 -14.21
CA PRO A 132 -0.94 -14.11 -14.65
C PRO A 132 -1.99 -15.22 -14.51
N HIS A 133 -2.15 -16.03 -15.56
CA HIS A 133 -3.22 -17.03 -15.78
C HIS A 133 -3.36 -18.13 -14.71
N ARG A 134 -2.54 -18.16 -13.65
CA ARG A 134 -2.52 -19.23 -12.63
C ARG A 134 -3.83 -19.40 -11.84
N LEU A 135 -4.76 -18.44 -11.91
CA LEU A 135 -6.02 -18.45 -11.15
C LEU A 135 -7.29 -18.62 -12.01
N ALA A 136 -7.16 -19.01 -13.29
CA ALA A 136 -8.31 -19.28 -14.17
C ALA A 136 -9.30 -20.31 -13.58
N HIS A 137 -8.81 -21.23 -12.74
CA HIS A 137 -9.64 -22.23 -12.06
C HIS A 137 -10.68 -21.63 -11.09
N LEU A 138 -10.48 -20.40 -10.58
CA LEU A 138 -11.46 -19.73 -9.72
C LEU A 138 -12.72 -19.29 -10.48
N CYS A 139 -12.65 -19.15 -11.80
CA CYS A 139 -13.80 -18.78 -12.64
C CYS A 139 -14.77 -19.96 -12.87
N GLY A 140 -14.38 -21.19 -12.52
CA GLY A 140 -15.15 -22.41 -12.81
C GLY A 140 -16.27 -22.76 -11.83
N SER A 141 -16.43 -22.05 -10.70
CA SER A 141 -17.40 -22.41 -9.64
C SER A 141 -18.60 -21.46 -9.51
N ALA A 142 -18.69 -20.38 -10.29
CA ALA A 142 -19.74 -19.37 -10.18
C ALA A 142 -21.11 -19.77 -10.79
N ARG A 143 -21.44 -21.08 -10.81
CA ARG A 143 -22.78 -21.58 -11.12
C ARG A 143 -23.18 -22.71 -10.17
N ARG A 144 -23.57 -22.34 -8.94
CA ARG A 144 -24.66 -22.97 -8.15
C ARG A 144 -24.87 -22.18 -6.85
N GLY A 145 -26.09 -21.71 -6.64
CA GLY A 145 -26.45 -20.72 -5.60
C GLY A 145 -26.75 -21.30 -4.22
N ALA A 146 -26.69 -20.40 -3.22
CA ALA A 146 -27.50 -20.29 -1.98
C ALA A 146 -26.74 -19.38 -0.98
N PRO A 147 -27.43 -18.58 -0.15
CA PRO A 147 -26.77 -17.75 0.87
C PRO A 147 -26.23 -18.63 2.02
N PRO A 148 -25.09 -18.28 2.64
CA PRO A 148 -24.54 -19.08 3.73
C PRO A 148 -25.39 -18.91 5.00
N ARG A 149 -25.90 -20.03 5.51
CA ARG A 149 -26.35 -20.14 6.89
C ARG A 149 -25.10 -20.19 7.76
N HIS A 150 -25.07 -19.40 8.83
CA HIS A 150 -24.00 -19.43 9.81
C HIS A 150 -24.21 -20.67 10.69
N ASP A 151 -23.53 -21.78 10.41
CA ASP A 151 -23.38 -22.88 11.35
C ASP A 151 -21.96 -22.83 11.96
N GLY A 152 -21.92 -22.68 13.28
CA GLY A 152 -20.67 -22.57 14.01
C GLY A 152 -19.89 -23.88 13.99
N ARG A 153 -18.75 -23.90 13.28
CA ARG A 153 -17.63 -24.79 13.58
C ARG A 153 -16.29 -24.12 13.21
N PRO A 154 -15.22 -24.30 14.00
CA PRO A 154 -13.94 -23.68 13.74
C PRO A 154 -13.19 -24.51 12.69
N GLU A 155 -12.75 -23.85 11.62
CA GLU A 155 -11.93 -24.50 10.60
C GLU A 155 -10.46 -24.41 10.98
N ASP A 156 -9.94 -25.61 11.23
CA ASP A 156 -8.58 -25.96 11.57
C ASP A 156 -7.54 -25.48 10.53
N ARG A 157 -6.41 -25.04 11.11
CA ARG A 157 -5.04 -25.47 10.81
C ARG A 157 -4.46 -25.11 9.43
N PHE A 158 -3.62 -24.08 9.46
CA PHE A 158 -2.60 -23.81 8.46
C PHE A 158 -1.59 -24.98 8.42
N ASP A 159 -1.46 -25.65 7.27
CA ASP A 159 -0.38 -26.60 7.04
C ASP A 159 0.96 -25.87 6.87
N VAL A 160 1.91 -26.30 7.70
CA VAL A 160 3.33 -25.97 7.69
C VAL A 160 3.95 -26.49 6.39
N ILE A 161 4.63 -25.63 5.64
CA ILE A 161 5.48 -26.07 4.52
C ILE A 161 6.92 -26.09 5.05
N ASP A 162 7.49 -27.30 5.19
CA ASP A 162 8.92 -27.49 5.41
C ASP A 162 9.72 -27.19 4.12
N PRO A 163 10.90 -26.54 4.21
CA PRO A 163 11.76 -26.30 3.06
C PRO A 163 12.63 -27.52 2.72
N ILE A 164 12.85 -27.74 1.42
CA ILE A 164 13.88 -28.64 0.87
C ILE A 164 15.21 -27.89 0.81
#